data_AF-A0A957EK14-F1
#
_entry.id   AF-A0A957EK14-F1
#
_cell.length_a   1.000
_cell.length_b   1.000
_cell.length_c   1.000
_cell.angle_alpha   90.00
_cell.angle_beta   90.00
_cell.angle_gamma   90.00
#
_symmetry.space_group_name_H-M   'P 1'
#
loop_
_entity.id
_entity.type
_entity.pdbx_description
1 polymer ?
#
loop_
_entity_poly.entity_id
_entity_poly.type
_entity_poly.pdbx_seq_one_letter_code
_entity_poly.pdbx_strand_id
1 'polypeptide(L)'
;MLGWRAQEVMGRPMPSVPTEAQEEFKSFRETMRNGLTLDGVEVERQRRDGRSINYSIYASPVRDPDNQIIGNIAIMVDITERKQAEQSIALMSFALDNVHEAAFLLDENARFHYVNEEACRVLGYTRDELLNMYVTDIDPDLLLEHWHELWHNIKAHSSLVMESRHRTKNGRIFPVEISATYFKYDG
;
A
#
# COMPACT_ATOMS: atom_id res chain seq x y z
N MET A 1 -16.87 19.09 -7.63
CA MET A 1 -16.66 17.78 -7.00
C MET A 1 -17.47 16.68 -7.69
N LEU A 2 -18.81 16.65 -7.60
CA LEU A 2 -19.63 15.59 -8.22
C LEU A 2 -20.23 15.92 -9.60
N GLY A 3 -20.18 17.19 -10.03
CA GLY A 3 -20.71 17.64 -11.33
C GLY A 3 -22.21 17.92 -11.36
N TRP A 4 -22.95 17.59 -10.29
CA TRP A 4 -24.36 17.94 -10.11
C TRP A 4 -24.53 19.40 -9.64
N ARG A 5 -25.57 20.07 -10.11
CA ARG A 5 -25.98 21.40 -9.65
C ARG A 5 -26.90 21.26 -8.43
N ALA A 6 -26.89 22.26 -7.54
CA ALA A 6 -27.71 22.25 -6.33
C ALA A 6 -29.20 21.98 -6.63
N GLN A 7 -29.77 22.62 -7.65
CA GLN A 7 -31.17 22.43 -8.07
C GLN A 7 -31.51 21.00 -8.50
N GLU A 8 -30.51 20.22 -8.93
CA GLU A 8 -30.67 18.82 -9.36
C GLU A 8 -30.67 17.86 -8.16
N VAL A 9 -30.16 18.30 -7.01
CA VAL A 9 -29.96 17.49 -5.79
C VAL A 9 -30.94 17.88 -4.68
N MET A 10 -31.23 19.17 -4.53
CA MET A 10 -32.07 19.69 -3.44
C MET A 10 -33.50 19.13 -3.50
N GLY A 11 -33.96 18.56 -2.38
CA GLY A 11 -35.31 18.02 -2.24
C GLY A 11 -35.56 16.71 -3.00
N ARG A 12 -34.53 16.13 -3.62
CA ARG A 12 -34.61 14.89 -4.41
C ARG A 12 -33.75 13.79 -3.78
N PRO A 13 -33.98 12.51 -4.13
CA PRO A 13 -33.01 11.45 -3.83
C PRO A 13 -31.64 11.84 -4.37
N MET A 14 -30.59 11.55 -3.60
CA MET A 14 -29.24 11.99 -3.92
C MET A 14 -28.73 11.26 -5.17
N PRO A 15 -28.56 11.94 -6.32
CA PRO A 15 -28.31 11.29 -7.61
C PRO A 15 -26.90 10.69 -7.72
N SER A 16 -26.00 11.05 -6.79
CA SER A 16 -24.67 10.46 -6.70
C SER A 16 -24.64 9.12 -5.97
N VAL A 17 -25.74 8.66 -5.38
CA VAL A 17 -25.82 7.37 -4.71
C VAL A 17 -26.28 6.33 -5.75
N PRO A 18 -25.42 5.36 -6.12
CA PRO A 18 -25.80 4.32 -7.08
C PRO A 18 -26.87 3.39 -6.48
N THR A 19 -27.57 2.66 -7.34
CA THR A 19 -28.72 1.81 -6.94
C THR A 19 -28.32 0.78 -5.89
N GLU A 20 -27.13 0.19 -6.03
CA GLU A 20 -26.56 -0.81 -5.15
C GLU A 20 -26.28 -0.26 -3.73
N ALA A 21 -26.03 1.06 -3.62
CA ALA A 21 -25.70 1.72 -2.35
C ALA A 21 -26.91 2.42 -1.69
N GLN A 22 -28.14 2.23 -2.21
CA GLN A 22 -29.32 2.90 -1.65
C GLN A 22 -29.64 2.44 -0.22
N GLU A 23 -29.48 1.16 0.09
CA GLU A 23 -29.73 0.64 1.45
C GLU A 23 -28.68 1.14 2.46
N GLU A 24 -27.41 1.18 2.08
CA GLU A 24 -26.33 1.80 2.86
C GLU A 24 -26.68 3.27 3.16
N PHE A 25 -27.06 4.03 2.14
CA PHE A 25 -27.41 5.44 2.31
C PHE A 25 -28.63 5.65 3.20
N LYS A 26 -29.64 4.77 3.14
CA LYS A 26 -30.78 4.79 4.07
C LYS A 26 -30.31 4.58 5.50
N SER A 27 -29.46 3.57 5.74
CA SER A 27 -28.89 3.29 7.06
C SER A 27 -28.12 4.49 7.61
N PHE A 28 -27.28 5.15 6.80
CA PHE A 28 -26.59 6.37 7.22
C PHE A 28 -27.54 7.50 7.60
N ARG A 29 -28.63 7.68 6.84
CA ARG A 29 -29.63 8.70 7.18
C ARG A 29 -30.35 8.40 8.48
N GLU A 30 -30.61 7.13 8.80
CA GLU A 30 -31.21 6.72 10.06
C GLU A 30 -30.25 6.94 11.23
N THR A 31 -29.00 6.51 11.11
CA THR A 31 -27.92 6.76 12.08
C THR A 31 -27.83 8.25 12.43
N MET A 32 -27.81 9.11 11.41
CA MET A 32 -27.74 10.56 11.59
C MET A 32 -29.02 11.15 12.19
N ARG A 33 -30.20 10.64 11.84
CA ARG A 33 -31.47 11.02 12.49
C ARG A 33 -31.52 10.66 13.96
N ASN A 34 -30.87 9.56 14.34
CA ASN A 34 -30.72 9.14 15.73
C ASN A 34 -29.63 9.94 16.49
N GLY A 35 -28.98 10.90 15.82
CA GLY A 35 -27.99 11.79 16.42
C GLY A 35 -26.59 11.21 16.54
N LEU A 36 -26.31 10.10 15.85
CA LEU A 36 -24.98 9.51 15.76
C LEU A 36 -24.18 10.15 14.61
N THR A 37 -22.86 10.17 14.75
CA THR A 37 -21.94 10.74 13.76
C THR A 37 -21.39 9.66 12.83
N LEU A 38 -21.08 10.05 11.59
CA LEU A 38 -20.25 9.25 10.69
C LEU A 38 -18.83 9.80 10.75
N ASP A 39 -17.86 8.92 10.98
CA ASP A 39 -16.46 9.29 11.05
C ASP A 39 -15.68 8.53 9.97
N GLY A 40 -15.27 9.26 8.93
CA GLY A 40 -14.38 8.75 7.89
C GLY A 40 -14.92 7.59 7.05
N VAL A 41 -16.24 7.39 6.96
CA VAL A 41 -16.81 6.22 6.29
C VAL A 41 -16.57 6.29 4.79
N GLU A 42 -15.81 5.32 4.27
CA GLU A 42 -15.47 5.24 2.85
C GLU A 42 -16.62 4.66 2.04
N VAL A 43 -16.96 5.32 0.94
CA VAL A 43 -18.09 4.96 0.09
C VAL A 43 -17.77 5.21 -1.39
N GLU A 44 -18.42 4.44 -2.25
CA GLU A 44 -18.41 4.68 -3.70
C GLU A 44 -19.65 5.49 -4.10
N ARG A 45 -19.45 6.52 -4.92
CA ARG A 45 -20.50 7.40 -5.45
C ARG A 45 -20.29 7.63 -6.94
N GLN A 46 -21.33 8.14 -7.59
CA GLN A 46 -21.30 8.42 -9.02
C GLN A 46 -21.28 9.93 -9.29
N ARG A 47 -20.38 10.35 -10.19
CA ARG A 47 -20.38 11.69 -10.77
C ARG A 47 -21.51 11.82 -11.80
N ARG A 48 -21.86 13.06 -12.15
CA ARG A 48 -22.89 13.35 -13.17
C ARG A 48 -22.60 12.72 -14.53
N ASP A 49 -21.34 12.54 -14.89
CA ASP A 49 -20.89 11.92 -16.14
C ASP A 49 -20.93 10.38 -16.11
N GLY A 50 -21.37 9.78 -14.99
CA GLY A 50 -21.48 8.34 -14.80
C GLY A 50 -20.24 7.67 -14.21
N ARG A 51 -19.11 8.39 -14.05
CA ARG A 51 -17.88 7.81 -13.48
C ARG A 51 -18.00 7.58 -11.97
N SER A 52 -17.48 6.45 -11.51
CA SER A 52 -17.33 6.16 -10.09
C SER A 52 -16.26 7.03 -9.43
N ILE A 53 -16.46 7.32 -8.15
CA ILE A 53 -15.54 8.07 -7.30
C ILE A 53 -15.65 7.59 -5.87
N ASN A 54 -14.50 7.46 -5.20
CA ASN A 54 -14.44 7.09 -3.80
C ASN A 54 -14.40 8.35 -2.92
N TYR A 55 -15.25 8.38 -1.89
CA TYR A 55 -15.26 9.43 -0.89
C TYR A 55 -15.12 8.86 0.51
N SER A 56 -14.50 9.63 1.41
CA SER A 56 -14.67 9.47 2.85
C SER A 56 -15.71 10.48 3.34
N ILE A 57 -16.75 10.00 4.02
CA ILE A 57 -17.85 10.82 4.54
C ILE A 57 -17.68 11.01 6.04
N TYR A 58 -17.65 12.29 6.43
CA TYR A 58 -17.77 12.73 7.82
C TYR A 58 -19.11 13.42 7.96
N ALA A 59 -19.92 13.03 8.94
CA ALA A 59 -21.22 13.66 9.15
C ALA A 59 -21.53 13.80 10.64
N SER A 60 -22.14 14.93 11.01
CA SER A 60 -22.64 15.17 12.37
C SER A 60 -24.01 15.83 12.36
N PRO A 61 -24.87 15.51 13.34
CA PRO A 61 -26.15 16.20 13.50
C PRO A 61 -25.91 17.66 13.93
N VAL A 62 -26.74 18.54 13.40
CA VAL A 62 -26.81 19.95 13.81
C VAL A 62 -27.96 20.07 14.80
N ARG A 63 -27.68 20.64 15.96
CA ARG A 63 -28.64 20.81 17.05
C ARG A 63 -28.95 22.28 17.29
N ASP A 64 -30.18 22.57 17.69
CA ASP A 64 -30.57 23.88 18.20
C ASP A 64 -30.18 24.05 19.69
N PRO A 65 -30.40 25.24 20.30
CA PRO A 65 -30.12 25.45 21.72
C PRO A 65 -30.90 24.55 22.69
N ASP A 66 -32.04 23.99 22.26
CA ASP A 66 -32.87 23.06 23.04
C ASP A 66 -32.43 21.59 22.83
N ASN A 67 -31.26 21.38 22.22
CA ASN A 67 -30.63 20.09 21.92
C ASN A 67 -31.41 19.22 20.92
N GLN A 68 -32.38 19.79 20.19
CA GLN A 68 -33.14 19.11 19.16
C GLN A 68 -32.36 19.07 17.86
N ILE A 69 -32.41 17.93 17.14
CA ILE A 69 -31.73 17.77 15.86
C ILE A 69 -32.53 18.52 14.79
N ILE A 70 -31.95 19.61 14.27
CA ILE A 70 -32.56 20.45 13.23
C ILE A 70 -32.00 20.17 11.83
N GLY A 71 -30.93 19.38 11.75
CA GLY A 71 -30.33 19.02 10.48
C GLY A 71 -29.10 18.13 10.64
N ASN A 72 -28.41 17.93 9.53
CA ASN A 72 -27.14 17.20 9.47
C ASN A 72 -26.18 17.99 8.59
N ILE A 73 -24.92 18.06 9.01
CA ILE A 73 -23.83 18.54 8.17
C ILE A 73 -22.98 17.34 7.78
N ALA A 74 -22.57 17.27 6.51
CA ALA A 74 -21.69 16.23 6.01
C ALA A 74 -20.60 16.85 5.13
N ILE A 75 -19.39 16.33 5.28
CA ILE A 75 -18.22 16.65 4.47
C ILE A 75 -17.86 15.38 3.71
N MET A 76 -17.60 15.52 2.42
CA MET A 76 -17.14 14.44 1.55
C MET A 76 -15.73 14.77 1.08
N VAL A 77 -14.77 13.92 1.40
CA VAL A 77 -13.38 14.06 0.99
C VAL A 77 -13.12 13.07 -0.13
N ASP A 78 -12.71 13.55 -1.30
CA ASP A 78 -12.32 12.68 -2.41
C ASP A 78 -11.06 11.90 -2.01
N ILE A 79 -11.14 10.58 -2.04
CA ILE A 79 -10.03 9.69 -1.67
C ILE A 79 -9.54 8.87 -2.86
N THR A 80 -9.91 9.26 -4.08
CA THR A 80 -9.55 8.55 -5.31
C THR A 80 -8.03 8.42 -5.45
N GLU A 81 -7.28 9.51 -5.26
CA GLU A 81 -5.82 9.51 -5.37
C GLU A 81 -5.18 8.57 -4.33
N ARG A 82 -5.65 8.62 -3.08
CA ARG A 82 -5.17 7.73 -2.02
C ARG A 82 -5.42 6.25 -2.38
N LYS A 83 -6.64 5.92 -2.82
CA LYS A 83 -6.99 4.55 -3.23
C LYS A 83 -6.15 4.07 -4.42
N GLN A 84 -5.90 4.94 -5.40
CA GLN A 84 -5.04 4.61 -6.53
C GLN A 84 -3.60 4.35 -6.10
N ALA A 85 -3.05 5.14 -5.18
CA ALA A 85 -1.73 4.91 -4.61
C ALA A 85 -1.66 3.58 -3.84
N GLU A 86 -2.65 3.30 -2.97
CA GLU A 86 -2.77 2.03 -2.24
C GLU A 86 -2.84 0.83 -3.19
N GLN A 87 -3.67 0.91 -4.24
CA GLN A 87 -3.79 -0.14 -5.25
C GLN A 87 -2.51 -0.33 -6.06
N SER A 88 -1.82 0.76 -6.43
CA SER A 88 -0.54 0.68 -7.14
C SER A 88 0.52 -0.02 -6.29
N ILE A 89 0.62 0.32 -5.01
CA ILE A 89 1.53 -0.32 -4.06
C ILE A 89 1.19 -1.81 -3.91
N ALA A 90 -0.10 -2.14 -3.73
CA ALA A 90 -0.55 -3.52 -3.61
C ALA A 90 -0.25 -4.34 -4.87
N LEU A 91 -0.47 -3.78 -6.06
CA LEU A 91 -0.16 -4.42 -7.33
C LEU A 91 1.35 -4.64 -7.50
N MET A 92 2.18 -3.66 -7.13
CA MET A 92 3.64 -3.81 -7.15
C MET A 92 4.11 -4.91 -6.19
N SER A 93 3.58 -4.95 -4.96
CA SER A 93 3.89 -6.03 -4.01
C SER A 93 3.50 -7.39 -4.58
N PHE A 94 2.27 -7.51 -5.10
CA PHE A 94 1.80 -8.75 -5.72
C PHE A 94 2.68 -9.18 -6.90
N ALA A 95 3.06 -8.25 -7.77
CA ALA A 95 3.93 -8.55 -8.90
C ALA A 95 5.29 -9.07 -8.44
N LEU A 96 5.92 -8.43 -7.44
CA LEU A 96 7.21 -8.84 -6.87
C LEU A 96 7.14 -10.21 -6.17
N ASP A 97 6.04 -10.50 -5.47
CA ASP A 97 5.83 -11.77 -4.80
C ASP A 97 5.59 -12.93 -5.78
N ASN A 98 5.10 -12.64 -7.00
CA ASN A 98 4.92 -13.64 -8.06
C ASN A 98 6.15 -13.83 -8.96
N VAL A 99 7.24 -13.08 -8.73
CA VAL A 99 8.52 -13.34 -9.41
C VAL A 99 9.16 -14.58 -8.81
N HIS A 100 9.45 -15.59 -9.64
CA HIS A 100 10.17 -16.80 -9.23
C HIS A 100 11.69 -16.60 -9.09
N GLU A 101 12.13 -15.36 -8.88
CA GLU A 101 13.50 -15.00 -8.55
C GLU A 101 13.53 -14.42 -7.15
N ALA A 102 14.53 -14.82 -6.37
CA ALA A 102 14.72 -14.29 -5.03
C ALA A 102 15.15 -12.82 -5.12
N ALA A 103 14.39 -11.93 -4.50
CA ALA A 103 14.64 -10.49 -4.50
C ALA A 103 14.94 -9.98 -3.08
N PHE A 104 15.94 -9.10 -2.98
CA PHE A 104 16.42 -8.52 -1.73
C PHE A 104 16.59 -7.00 -1.88
N LEU A 105 16.23 -6.25 -0.84
CA LEU A 105 16.69 -4.88 -0.65
C LEU A 105 17.62 -4.85 0.55
N LEU A 106 18.73 -4.14 0.44
CA LEU A 106 19.75 -4.11 1.48
C LEU A 106 20.43 -2.74 1.54
N ASP A 107 21.05 -2.44 2.69
CA ASP A 107 21.79 -1.19 2.92
C ASP A 107 23.31 -1.36 2.74
N GLU A 108 24.07 -0.27 2.96
CA GLU A 108 25.53 -0.28 2.90
C GLU A 108 26.21 -1.23 3.89
N ASN A 109 25.50 -1.73 4.90
CA ASN A 109 26.00 -2.66 5.90
C ASN A 109 25.67 -4.12 5.55
N ALA A 110 25.17 -4.39 4.34
CA ALA A 110 24.71 -5.71 3.90
C ALA A 110 23.49 -6.24 4.66
N ARG A 111 22.73 -5.37 5.34
CA ARG A 111 21.54 -5.79 6.09
C ARG A 111 20.32 -5.80 5.18
N PHE A 112 19.50 -6.84 5.28
CA PHE A 112 18.25 -6.93 4.53
C PHE A 112 17.17 -6.00 5.10
N HIS A 113 16.58 -5.18 4.23
CA HIS A 113 15.42 -4.33 4.50
C HIS A 113 14.13 -4.84 3.85
N TYR A 114 14.25 -5.64 2.79
CA TYR A 114 13.13 -6.33 2.15
C TYR A 114 13.61 -7.66 1.58
N VAL A 115 12.73 -8.66 1.66
CA VAL A 115 12.86 -9.96 0.99
C VAL A 115 11.49 -10.36 0.43
N ASN A 116 11.45 -10.91 -0.78
CA ASN A 116 10.21 -11.46 -1.33
C ASN A 116 9.93 -12.89 -0.82
N GLU A 117 8.75 -13.41 -1.14
CA GLU A 117 8.35 -14.77 -0.74
C GLU A 117 9.26 -15.85 -1.34
N GLU A 118 9.72 -15.67 -2.58
CA GLU A 118 10.60 -16.61 -3.25
C GLU A 118 11.96 -16.74 -2.56
N ALA A 119 12.55 -15.62 -2.10
CA ALA A 119 13.78 -15.64 -1.29
C ALA A 119 13.60 -16.48 -0.02
N CYS A 120 12.48 -16.30 0.69
CA CYS A 120 12.14 -17.09 1.88
C CYS A 120 12.04 -18.58 1.53
N ARG A 121 11.34 -18.91 0.44
CA ARG A 121 11.11 -20.27 -0.04
C ARG A 121 12.40 -21.00 -0.42
N VAL A 122 13.26 -20.35 -1.20
CA VAL A 122 14.50 -20.96 -1.73
C VAL A 122 15.55 -21.12 -0.63
N LEU A 123 15.69 -20.13 0.26
CA LEU A 123 16.67 -20.16 1.35
C LEU A 123 16.18 -20.93 2.58
N GLY A 124 14.87 -21.10 2.74
CA GLY A 124 14.25 -21.84 3.85
C GLY A 124 14.20 -21.07 5.18
N TYR A 125 14.32 -19.75 5.14
CA TYR A 125 14.18 -18.86 6.30
C TYR A 125 12.82 -18.18 6.28
N THR A 126 12.33 -17.77 7.46
CA THR A 126 11.18 -16.87 7.52
C THR A 126 11.59 -15.45 7.10
N ARG A 127 10.60 -14.62 6.72
CA ARG A 127 10.83 -13.20 6.44
C ARG A 127 11.49 -12.49 7.63
N ASP A 128 10.98 -12.72 8.83
CA ASP A 128 11.52 -12.11 10.06
C ASP A 128 12.95 -12.54 10.35
N GLU A 129 13.32 -13.80 10.06
CA GLU A 129 14.70 -14.26 10.18
C GLU A 129 15.61 -13.52 9.20
N LEU A 130 15.24 -13.49 7.92
CA LEU A 130 16.03 -12.80 6.88
C LEU A 130 16.18 -11.31 7.16
N LEU A 131 15.15 -10.61 7.63
CA LEU A 131 15.24 -9.18 7.98
C LEU A 131 16.15 -8.88 9.19
N ASN A 132 16.56 -9.91 9.94
CA ASN A 132 17.54 -9.83 11.02
C ASN A 132 18.91 -10.41 10.64
N MET A 133 19.12 -10.76 9.37
CA MET A 133 20.36 -11.33 8.83
C MET A 133 21.11 -10.32 7.94
N TYR A 134 22.34 -10.68 7.60
CA TYR A 134 23.21 -10.01 6.64
C TYR A 134 23.43 -10.88 5.42
N VAL A 135 23.86 -10.30 4.30
CA VAL A 135 24.20 -11.06 3.08
C VAL A 135 25.22 -12.16 3.37
N THR A 136 26.20 -11.91 4.24
CA THR A 136 27.24 -12.88 4.63
C THR A 136 26.70 -14.10 5.38
N ASP A 137 25.49 -14.03 5.94
CA ASP A 137 24.86 -15.19 6.58
C ASP A 137 24.38 -16.23 5.54
N ILE A 138 23.98 -15.76 4.36
CA ILE A 138 23.48 -16.58 3.26
C ILE A 138 24.51 -16.79 2.14
N ASP A 139 25.49 -15.93 1.97
CA ASP A 139 26.54 -16.07 0.96
C ASP A 139 27.88 -16.47 1.64
N PRO A 140 28.26 -17.77 1.63
CA PRO A 140 29.54 -18.23 2.18
C PRO A 140 30.79 -17.72 1.46
N ASP A 141 30.67 -17.22 0.24
CA ASP A 141 31.81 -16.79 -0.58
C ASP A 141 32.08 -15.29 -0.40
N LEU A 142 31.09 -14.55 0.10
CA LEU A 142 31.21 -13.15 0.46
C LEU A 142 31.76 -12.99 1.88
N LEU A 143 32.97 -12.45 1.98
CA LEU A 143 33.55 -12.00 3.25
C LEU A 143 33.14 -10.55 3.53
N LEU A 144 32.89 -10.24 4.80
CA LEU A 144 32.53 -8.88 5.25
C LEU A 144 33.58 -7.83 4.84
N GLU A 145 34.86 -8.23 4.80
CA GLU A 145 35.98 -7.38 4.37
C GLU A 145 35.87 -6.96 2.90
N HIS A 146 35.28 -7.81 2.05
CA HIS A 146 35.08 -7.52 0.63
C HIS A 146 33.75 -6.80 0.35
N TRP A 147 32.82 -6.77 1.31
CA TRP A 147 31.52 -6.11 1.13
C TRP A 147 31.67 -4.63 0.85
N HIS A 148 32.58 -3.94 1.54
CA HIS A 148 32.78 -2.50 1.37
C HIS A 148 33.21 -2.15 -0.07
N GLU A 149 34.13 -2.95 -0.63
CA GLU A 149 34.59 -2.78 -2.01
C GLU A 149 33.47 -3.10 -3.00
N LEU A 150 32.73 -4.20 -2.77
CA LEU A 150 31.58 -4.57 -3.60
C LEU A 150 30.51 -3.46 -3.61
N TRP A 151 30.17 -2.92 -2.44
CA TRP A 151 29.23 -1.80 -2.30
C TRP A 151 29.68 -0.57 -3.07
N HIS A 152 30.95 -0.17 -2.94
CA HIS A 152 31.51 0.95 -3.72
C HIS A 152 31.46 0.68 -5.22
N ASN A 153 31.74 -0.54 -5.65
CA ASN A 153 31.69 -0.92 -7.06
C ASN A 153 30.27 -0.83 -7.62
N ILE A 154 29.25 -1.38 -6.92
CA ILE A 154 27.85 -1.29 -7.37
C ILE A 154 27.40 0.18 -7.40
N LYS A 155 27.77 0.97 -6.39
CA LYS A 155 27.46 2.40 -6.32
C LYS A 155 28.10 3.21 -7.46
N ALA A 156 29.33 2.87 -7.85
CA ALA A 156 30.04 3.56 -8.93
C ALA A 156 29.50 3.19 -10.33
N HIS A 157 29.09 1.93 -10.53
CA HIS A 157 28.68 1.41 -11.84
C HIS A 157 27.16 1.34 -12.03
N SER A 158 26.37 1.70 -11.00
CA SER A 158 24.90 1.60 -10.90
C SER A 158 24.33 0.18 -10.95
N SER A 159 24.99 -0.76 -11.61
CA SER A 159 24.62 -2.18 -11.57
C SER A 159 25.82 -3.10 -11.79
N LEU A 160 25.65 -4.36 -11.37
CA LEU A 160 26.63 -5.43 -11.50
C LEU A 160 25.90 -6.77 -11.62
N VAL A 161 26.43 -7.66 -12.46
CA VAL A 161 26.07 -9.09 -12.46
C VAL A 161 27.28 -9.88 -11.99
N MET A 162 27.07 -10.80 -11.06
CA MET A 162 28.13 -11.70 -10.57
C MET A 162 27.57 -13.09 -10.32
N GLU A 163 28.43 -14.10 -10.34
CA GLU A 163 28.10 -15.44 -9.86
C GLU A 163 28.60 -15.61 -8.43
N SER A 164 27.81 -16.27 -7.59
CA SER A 164 28.18 -16.63 -6.22
C SER A 164 27.52 -17.95 -5.81
N ARG A 165 27.59 -18.30 -4.52
CA ARG A 165 26.87 -19.41 -3.93
C ARG A 165 26.05 -18.92 -2.75
N HIS A 166 24.84 -19.44 -2.60
CA HIS A 166 24.03 -19.22 -1.42
C HIS A 166 23.92 -20.50 -0.58
N ARG A 167 23.80 -20.32 0.73
CA ARG A 167 23.60 -21.35 1.75
C ARG A 167 22.21 -21.17 2.37
N THR A 168 21.41 -22.23 2.31
CA THR A 168 20.09 -22.29 2.94
C THR A 168 20.19 -22.50 4.46
N LYS A 169 19.07 -22.35 5.17
CA LYS A 169 18.95 -22.62 6.61
C LYS A 169 19.38 -24.02 7.02
N ASN A 170 19.16 -25.02 6.18
CA ASN A 170 19.58 -26.40 6.43
C ASN A 170 21.02 -26.71 5.95
N GLY A 171 21.77 -25.68 5.52
CA GLY A 171 23.17 -25.81 5.12
C GLY A 171 23.42 -26.25 3.68
N ARG A 172 22.38 -26.43 2.85
CA ARG A 172 22.53 -26.72 1.42
C ARG A 172 23.14 -25.51 0.72
N ILE A 173 24.22 -25.74 -0.02
CA ILE A 173 24.87 -24.71 -0.85
C ILE A 173 24.48 -24.91 -2.31
N PHE A 174 24.15 -23.83 -3.01
CA PHE A 174 23.77 -23.86 -4.43
C PHE A 174 24.30 -22.61 -5.16
N PRO A 175 24.65 -22.74 -6.45
CA PRO A 175 25.13 -21.60 -7.24
C PRO A 175 23.99 -20.62 -7.54
N VAL A 176 24.32 -19.34 -7.62
CA VAL A 176 23.40 -18.25 -7.98
C VAL A 176 24.09 -17.28 -8.92
N GLU A 177 23.33 -16.71 -9.84
CA GLU A 177 23.69 -15.47 -10.52
C GLU A 177 22.95 -14.32 -9.82
N ILE A 178 23.67 -13.27 -9.48
CA ILE A 178 23.17 -12.12 -8.72
C ILE A 178 23.24 -10.90 -9.64
N SER A 179 22.09 -10.30 -9.91
CA SER A 179 21.99 -8.98 -10.52
C SER A 179 21.72 -7.94 -9.43
N ALA A 180 22.71 -7.09 -9.15
CA ALA A 180 22.63 -6.03 -8.17
C ALA A 180 22.51 -4.68 -8.85
N THR A 181 21.59 -3.83 -8.39
CA THR A 181 21.41 -2.46 -8.87
C THR A 181 21.41 -1.50 -7.69
N TYR A 182 22.23 -0.46 -7.77
CA TYR A 182 22.24 0.63 -6.81
C TYR A 182 21.26 1.72 -7.25
N PHE A 183 20.44 2.18 -6.31
CA PHE A 183 19.60 3.35 -6.48
C PHE A 183 19.60 4.19 -5.21
N LYS A 184 19.36 5.49 -5.36
CA LYS A 184 19.11 6.39 -4.24
C LYS A 184 17.62 6.70 -4.19
N TYR A 185 17.04 6.58 -3.01
CA TYR A 185 15.66 6.97 -2.74
C TYR A 185 15.65 7.99 -1.60
N ASP A 186 14.97 9.10 -1.83
CA ASP A 186 14.74 10.19 -0.86
C ASP A 186 15.96 11.03 -0.38
N GLY A 187 17.00 11.15 -1.22
CA GLY A 187 18.07 12.16 -1.07
C GLY A 187 19.24 11.74 -0.21
#